data_AF-A0A5J6CVE6-F1
#
_entry.id   AF-A0A5J6CVE6-F1
#
_cell.length_a   1.000
_cell.length_b   1.000
_cell.length_c   1.000
_cell.angle_alpha   90.00
_cell.angle_beta   90.00
_cell.angle_gamma   90.00
#
_symmetry.space_group_name_H-M   'P 1'
#
loop_
_entity.id
_entity.type
_entity.pdbx_description
1 polymer ?
#
loop_
_entity_poly.entity_id
_entity_poly.type
_entity_poly.pdbx_seq_one_letter_code
_entity_poly.pdbx_strand_id
1 'polypeptide(L)' 'VESGSTRTEIKHWVELFFGVKVIAMNSHRLPGKGRRMGPIMGHTMHYRRMIITLQPGYSIPPLIEKRT' A
#
# COMPACT_ATOMS: atom_id res chain seq x y z
N VAL A 1 -3.81 -2.67 2.61
CA VAL A 1 -5.12 -2.22 2.10
C VAL A 1 -6.02 -3.42 2.05
N GLU A 2 -7.21 -3.30 2.63
CA GLU A 2 -8.19 -4.38 2.62
C GLU A 2 -8.60 -4.73 1.18
N SER A 3 -8.83 -6.00 0.93
CA SER A 3 -9.19 -6.52 -0.40
C SER A 3 -10.51 -5.94 -0.94
N GLY A 4 -11.39 -5.44 -0.06
CA GLY A 4 -12.69 -4.86 -0.42
C GLY A 4 -12.66 -3.38 -0.84
N SER A 5 -11.60 -2.64 -0.53
CA SER A 5 -11.56 -1.19 -0.78
C SER A 5 -11.38 -0.86 -2.26
N THR A 6 -12.17 0.09 -2.76
CA THR A 6 -12.08 0.55 -4.14
C THR A 6 -10.92 1.54 -4.32
N ARG A 7 -10.42 1.68 -5.56
CA ARG A 7 -9.33 2.63 -5.86
C ARG A 7 -9.77 4.07 -5.65
N THR A 8 -11.04 4.38 -5.88
CA THR A 8 -11.60 5.73 -5.71
C THR A 8 -11.62 6.13 -4.24
N GLU A 9 -12.07 5.24 -3.35
CA GLU A 9 -12.09 5.49 -1.90
C GLU A 9 -10.69 5.77 -1.36
N ILE A 10 -9.72 4.92 -1.70
CA ILE A 10 -8.34 5.06 -1.23
C ILE A 10 -7.72 6.35 -1.77
N LYS A 11 -7.96 6.70 -3.04
CA LYS A 11 -7.47 7.95 -3.62
C LYS A 11 -8.00 9.14 -2.83
N HIS A 12 -9.32 9.20 -2.64
CA HIS A 12 -9.97 10.29 -1.95
C HIS A 12 -9.47 10.43 -0.50
N TRP A 13 -9.35 9.33 0.21
CA TRP A 13 -8.83 9.31 1.58
C TRP A 13 -7.39 9.83 1.64
N VAL A 14 -6.52 9.39 0.73
CA VAL A 14 -5.10 9.86 0.68
C VAL A 14 -5.02 11.35 0.35
N GLU A 15 -5.82 11.83 -0.61
CA GLU A 15 -5.84 13.25 -0.99
C GLU A 15 -6.32 14.13 0.17
N LEU A 16 -7.37 13.71 0.88
CA LEU A 16 -7.89 14.45 2.04
C LEU A 16 -6.95 14.40 3.25
N PHE A 17 -6.42 13.23 3.59
CA PHE A 17 -5.65 13.05 4.83
C PHE A 17 -4.27 13.69 4.75
N PHE A 18 -3.60 13.60 3.61
CA PHE A 18 -2.25 14.14 3.43
C PHE A 18 -2.23 15.50 2.69
N GLY A 19 -3.37 15.99 2.20
CA GLY A 19 -3.43 17.23 1.42
C GLY A 19 -2.63 17.18 0.11
N VAL A 20 -2.46 15.99 -0.45
CA VAL A 20 -1.68 15.76 -1.68
C VAL A 20 -2.60 15.56 -2.88
N LYS A 21 -2.06 15.71 -4.09
CA LYS A 21 -2.80 15.40 -5.32
C LYS A 21 -2.26 14.14 -5.99
N VAL A 22 -3.12 13.16 -6.22
CA VAL A 22 -2.76 11.86 -6.81
C VAL A 22 -3.08 11.86 -8.31
N ILE A 23 -2.06 11.68 -9.16
CA ILE A 23 -2.23 11.57 -10.62
C ILE A 23 -2.76 10.17 -10.97
N ALA A 24 -2.06 9.14 -10.49
CA ALA A 24 -2.33 7.77 -10.84
C ALA A 24 -2.21 6.87 -9.62
N MET A 25 -2.98 5.79 -9.62
CA MET A 25 -2.89 4.78 -8.59
C MET A 25 -3.07 3.38 -9.19
N ASN A 26 -2.04 2.56 -8.99
CA ASN A 26 -1.98 1.20 -9.47
C ASN A 26 -2.13 0.24 -8.28
N SER A 27 -2.79 -0.88 -8.54
CA SER A 27 -2.90 -1.93 -7.54
C SER A 27 -2.23 -3.20 -8.00
N HIS A 28 -1.47 -3.81 -7.10
CA HIS A 28 -0.74 -5.03 -7.38
C HIS A 28 -1.02 -6.07 -6.28
N ARG A 29 -1.44 -7.28 -6.69
CA ARG A 29 -1.55 -8.43 -5.79
C ARG A 29 -0.26 -9.21 -5.90
N LEU A 30 0.45 -9.36 -4.80
CA LEU A 30 1.70 -10.09 -4.79
C LEU A 30 1.46 -11.60 -4.87
N PRO A 31 2.38 -12.33 -5.51
CA PRO A 31 2.39 -13.78 -5.42
C PRO A 31 2.54 -14.19 -3.95
N GLY A 32 1.84 -15.27 -3.59
CA GLY A 32 1.92 -15.83 -2.23
C GLY A 32 3.34 -16.29 -1.96
N LYS A 33 3.98 -15.72 -0.94
CA LYS A 33 5.31 -16.15 -0.54
C LYS A 33 5.20 -17.41 0.29
N GLY A 34 5.65 -18.54 -0.27
CA GLY A 34 5.81 -19.78 0.49
C GLY A 34 6.70 -19.55 1.70
N ARG A 35 6.25 -20.01 2.86
CA ARG A 35 6.97 -19.93 4.14
C ARG A 35 6.92 -21.29 4.80
N ARG A 36 8.09 -21.82 5.18
CA ARG A 36 8.18 -23.06 5.93
C ARG A 36 7.80 -22.81 7.40
N MET A 37 6.91 -23.66 7.93
CA MET A 37 6.47 -23.67 9.31
C MET A 37 6.75 -25.06 9.89
N GLY A 38 7.99 -25.27 10.34
CA GLY A 38 8.46 -26.58 10.79
C GLY A 38 8.45 -27.63 9.66
N PRO A 39 7.77 -28.78 9.82
CA PRO A 39 7.67 -29.80 8.77
C PRO A 39 6.70 -29.42 7.64
N ILE A 40 5.82 -28.44 7.83
CA ILE A 40 4.76 -28.07 6.87
C ILE A 40 5.19 -26.87 6.03
N MET A 41 4.90 -26.89 4.72
CA MET A 41 4.95 -25.70 3.88
C MET A 41 3.64 -24.93 4.00
N GLY A 42 3.72 -23.68 4.45
CA GLY A 42 2.60 -22.74 4.42
C GLY A 42 2.84 -21.60 3.43
N HIS A 43 1.86 -20.71 3.34
CA HIS A 43 1.95 -19.48 2.56
C HIS A 43 1.74 -18.26 3.45
N THR A 44 2.45 -17.19 3.13
CA THR A 44 2.21 -15.89 3.77
C THR A 44 0.86 -15.35 3.31
N MET A 45 0.14 -14.68 4.21
CA MET A 45 -1.11 -14.00 3.88
C MET A 45 -0.94 -13.09 2.66
N HIS A 46 -1.83 -13.24 1.69
CA HIS A 46 -1.87 -12.38 0.52
C HIS A 46 -2.32 -10.98 0.93
N TYR A 47 -1.60 -9.98 0.45
CA TYR A 47 -1.98 -8.59 0.58
C TYR A 47 -1.88 -7.88 -0.75
N ARG A 48 -2.62 -6.78 -0.86
CA ARG A 48 -2.61 -5.88 -2.02
C ARG A 48 -1.70 -4.69 -1.71
N ARG A 49 -0.75 -4.43 -2.61
CA ARG A 49 0.06 -3.21 -2.63
C ARG A 49 -0.65 -2.16 -3.47
N MET A 50 -0.67 -0.93 -2.97
CA MET A 50 -1.09 0.24 -3.71
C MET A 50 0.17 1.04 -4.05
N ILE A 51 0.37 1.30 -5.34
CA ILE A 51 1.47 2.13 -5.85
C ILE A 51 0.83 3.44 -6.30
N ILE A 52 1.19 4.52 -5.62
CA ILE A 52 0.57 5.83 -5.80
C ILE A 52 1.57 6.76 -6.48
N THR A 53 1.14 7.42 -7.54
CA THR A 53 1.92 8.45 -8.24
C THR A 53 1.34 9.81 -7.90
N LEU A 54 2.11 10.59 -7.15
CA LEU A 54 1.75 11.95 -6.76
C LEU A 54 2.06 12.95 -7.87
N GLN A 55 1.40 14.10 -7.82
CA GLN A 55 1.84 15.25 -8.59
C GLN A 55 3.24 15.68 -8.16
N PRO A 56 4.12 16.08 -9.11
CA PRO A 56 5.40 16.69 -8.77
C PRO A 56 5.21 17.87 -7.82
N GLY A 57 6.06 17.97 -6.80
CA GLY A 57 5.97 19.00 -5.76
C GLY A 57 5.22 18.57 -4.49
N TYR A 58 4.51 17.44 -4.52
CA TYR A 58 3.92 16.85 -3.31
C TYR A 58 4.79 15.74 -2.74
N SER A 59 4.87 15.67 -1.41
CA SER A 59 5.56 14.62 -0.66
C SER A 59 4.72 14.16 0.52
N ILE A 60 4.73 12.85 0.80
CA ILE A 60 4.09 12.29 1.99
C ILE A 60 5.16 12.16 3.09
N PRO A 61 4.99 12.79 4.26
CA PRO A 61 5.94 12.65 5.36
C PRO A 61 5.95 11.21 5.87
N PRO A 62 7.11 10.67 6.30
CA PRO A 62 7.18 9.34 6.90
C PRO A 62 6.37 9.30 8.21
N LEU A 63 5.54 8.28 8.37
CA LEU A 63 4.69 8.08 9.56
C LEU A 63 5.46 7.59 10.79
N ILE A 64 6.72 7.20 10.62
CA ILE A 64 7.60 6.77 11.70
C ILE A 64 8.83 7.66 11.64
N GLU A 65 9.05 8.42 12.71
CA GLU A 65 10.33 9.10 12.92
C GLU A 65 11.39 8.02 13.11
N LYS A 66 12.37 7.99 12.19
CA LYS A 66 13.56 7.17 12.42
C LYS A 66 14.30 7.80 13.58
N ARG A 67 14.25 7.13 14.74
CA ARG A 67 15.18 7.44 15.83
C ARG A 67 16.57 7.06 15.34
N THR A 68 17.32 8.06 14.91
CA THR A 68 18.78 8.00 14.83
C THR A 68 19.37 7.88 16.22
#